data_AF-G0Q9Y5-F1
#
_entry.id   AF-G0Q9Y5-F1
#
_cell.length_a   1.000
_cell.length_b   1.000
_cell.length_c   1.000
_cell.angle_alpha   90.00
_cell.angle_beta   90.00
_cell.angle_gamma   90.00
#
_symmetry.space_group_name_H-M   'P 1'
#
loop_
_entity.id
_entity.type
_entity.pdbx_description
1 polymer ?
#
loop_
_entity_poly.entity_id
_entity_poly.type
_entity_poly.pdbx_seq_one_letter_code
_entity_poly.pdbx_strand_id
1 'polypeptide(L)'
;MSEFEDVLIVSDHGFTHVDRMFYTNVFLKEHGYLSESSSRGTGASSLQNTIKSTLAPLAETSLRPALKLANDILRSKTSVDFSPRSFEASAVDFQNTEAFSYRGGANNYGEITINDSRFEEGTVSDRKEKAQEVASDLREEDLVENVWLREQLYEEPEGMPDIVFKVVDEVGVGVSLFSKKEFKTDAFVHSEMGILAARGPSFGSAPEDARLEDVAPTVAHYIGQELECDGERMEIFSEDFSPENIAGSDVSGLDV
;
A
#
# COMPACT_ATOMS: atom_id res chain seq x y z
N MET A 1 -9.09 2.97 -43.00
CA MET A 1 -9.01 2.51 -41.61
C MET A 1 -9.92 3.44 -40.85
N SER A 2 -11.14 3.00 -40.52
CA SER A 2 -11.98 3.78 -39.60
C SER A 2 -11.28 3.75 -38.26
N GLU A 3 -10.87 4.93 -37.83
CA GLU A 3 -10.29 5.19 -36.52
C GLU A 3 -11.25 4.69 -35.44
N PHE A 4 -10.74 4.27 -34.28
CA PHE A 4 -11.57 4.10 -33.10
C PHE A 4 -12.28 5.42 -32.83
N GLU A 5 -13.60 5.49 -33.03
CA GLU A 5 -14.35 6.73 -32.86
C GLU A 5 -14.50 7.08 -31.38
N ASP A 6 -14.58 6.07 -30.51
CA ASP A 6 -14.72 6.19 -29.06
C ASP A 6 -13.56 5.53 -28.30
N VAL A 7 -13.06 6.24 -27.28
CA VAL A 7 -11.98 5.80 -26.38
C VAL A 7 -12.38 6.10 -24.94
N LEU A 8 -12.30 5.10 -24.07
CA LEU A 8 -12.44 5.23 -22.62
C LEU A 8 -11.12 4.80 -21.96
N ILE A 9 -10.56 5.66 -21.12
CA ILE A 9 -9.35 5.44 -20.34
C ILE A 9 -9.76 5.45 -18.87
N VAL A 10 -9.39 4.40 -18.16
CA VAL A 10 -9.66 4.21 -16.74
C VAL A 10 -8.35 3.80 -16.07
N SER A 11 -8.07 4.39 -14.92
CA SER A 11 -7.01 3.92 -14.02
C SER A 11 -7.60 2.99 -12.97
N ASP A 12 -6.89 1.90 -12.66
CA ASP A 12 -7.22 1.01 -11.55
C ASP A 12 -6.97 1.66 -10.18
N HIS A 13 -6.02 2.59 -10.12
CA HIS A 13 -5.76 3.45 -8.97
C HIS A 13 -5.13 4.79 -9.36
N GLY A 14 -5.04 5.71 -8.40
CA GLY A 14 -4.30 6.95 -8.50
C GLY A 14 -2.84 6.84 -8.09
N PHE A 15 -2.18 7.99 -8.03
CA PHE A 15 -0.89 8.14 -7.35
C PHE A 15 -0.84 9.46 -6.60
N THR A 16 -0.20 9.47 -5.43
CA THR A 16 0.07 10.68 -4.64
C THR A 16 1.53 10.71 -4.23
N HIS A 17 2.04 11.93 -4.05
CA HIS A 17 3.39 12.15 -3.54
C HIS A 17 3.41 11.98 -2.02
N VAL A 18 4.44 11.31 -1.52
CA VAL A 18 4.72 11.18 -0.08
C VAL A 18 6.15 11.61 0.20
N ASP A 19 6.33 12.35 1.29
CA ASP A 19 7.62 12.85 1.75
C ASP A 19 8.17 12.06 2.95
N ARG A 20 7.36 11.15 3.49
CA ARG A 20 7.66 10.29 4.63
C ARG A 20 7.08 8.90 4.45
N MET A 21 7.59 7.95 5.23
CA MET A 21 6.94 6.66 5.40
C MET A 21 6.84 6.29 6.87
N PHE A 22 5.76 5.58 7.20
CA PHE A 22 5.53 4.93 8.48
C PHE A 22 5.77 3.41 8.33
N TYR A 23 6.66 2.85 9.14
CA TYR A 23 6.95 1.41 9.14
C TYR A 23 6.24 0.70 10.28
N THR A 24 5.16 0.01 9.93
CA THR A 24 4.26 -0.65 10.89
C THR A 24 4.99 -1.63 11.81
N ASN A 25 5.90 -2.44 11.26
CA ASN A 25 6.62 -3.43 12.07
C ASN A 25 7.65 -2.80 13.02
N VAL A 26 8.16 -1.59 12.73
CA VAL A 26 9.01 -0.86 13.67
C VAL A 26 8.17 -0.30 14.82
N PHE A 27 6.98 0.24 14.53
CA PHE A 27 6.01 0.63 15.55
C PHE A 27 5.67 -0.54 16.48
N LEU A 28 5.29 -1.69 15.91
CA LEU A 28 4.95 -2.90 16.68
C LEU A 28 6.11 -3.37 17.55
N LYS A 29 7.34 -3.31 17.04
CA LYS A 29 8.54 -3.65 17.81
C LYS A 29 8.81 -2.65 18.95
N GLU A 30 8.67 -1.35 18.70
CA GLU A 30 8.87 -0.29 19.70
C GLU A 30 7.90 -0.42 20.87
N HIS A 31 6.67 -0.87 20.61
CA HIS A 31 5.63 -1.13 21.62
C HIS A 31 5.71 -2.55 22.23
N GLY A 32 6.65 -3.39 21.78
CA GLY A 32 6.85 -4.74 22.32
C GLY A 32 5.90 -5.81 21.77
N TYR A 33 5.10 -5.50 20.76
CA TYR A 33 4.20 -6.46 20.08
C TYR A 33 4.92 -7.38 19.10
N LEU A 34 6.09 -6.97 18.59
CA LEU A 34 6.88 -7.74 17.63
C LEU A 34 8.30 -7.99 18.13
N SER A 35 8.74 -9.24 18.06
CA SER A 35 10.08 -9.67 18.43
C SER A 35 10.93 -10.03 17.20
N GLU A 36 12.20 -9.62 17.20
CA GLU A 36 13.16 -9.97 16.13
C GLU A 36 13.90 -11.27 16.43
N SER A 37 14.15 -12.07 15.40
CA SER A 37 14.91 -13.30 15.55
C SER A 37 16.37 -12.99 15.89
N SER A 38 16.89 -13.69 16.90
CA SER A 38 18.26 -13.52 17.41
C SER A 38 19.37 -13.85 16.38
N SER A 39 19.00 -14.44 15.25
CA SER A 39 19.93 -14.93 14.22
C SER A 39 20.60 -13.86 13.35
N ARG A 40 20.18 -12.58 13.41
CA ARG A 40 20.76 -11.49 12.59
C ARG A 40 21.22 -10.23 13.35
N GLY A 41 21.02 -10.14 14.66
CA GLY A 41 21.11 -8.87 15.41
C GLY A 41 22.45 -8.48 16.06
N THR A 42 23.46 -9.34 16.14
CA THR A 42 24.65 -9.07 17.01
C THR A 42 25.88 -8.49 16.31
N GLY A 43 25.91 -8.39 14.97
CA GLY A 43 27.11 -7.99 14.22
C GLY A 43 27.12 -6.58 13.62
N ALA A 44 25.97 -6.02 13.22
CA ALA A 44 25.93 -4.80 12.43
C ALA A 44 25.88 -3.50 13.28
N SER A 45 25.24 -3.57 14.46
CA SER A 45 25.09 -2.43 15.37
C SER A 45 26.40 -2.06 16.09
N SER A 46 27.26 -3.04 16.38
CA SER A 46 28.58 -2.82 17.00
C SER A 46 29.61 -2.24 16.03
N LEU A 47 29.59 -2.66 14.75
CA LEU A 47 30.45 -2.10 13.72
C LEU A 47 30.09 -0.63 13.42
N GLN A 48 28.81 -0.29 13.34
CA GLN A 48 28.37 1.08 13.05
C GLN A 48 28.77 2.08 14.15
N ASN A 49 28.69 1.67 15.43
CA ASN A 49 29.08 2.53 16.55
C ASN A 49 30.61 2.66 16.67
N THR A 50 31.38 1.64 16.26
CA THR A 50 32.84 1.68 16.25
C THR A 50 33.38 2.54 15.10
N ILE A 51 32.73 2.50 13.92
CA ILE A 51 33.11 3.30 12.75
C ILE A 51 32.77 4.78 12.96
N LYS A 52 31.63 5.09 13.60
CA LYS A 52 31.24 6.49 13.88
C LYS A 52 32.14 7.17 14.92
N SER A 53 32.62 6.45 15.94
CA SER A 53 33.46 7.03 16.99
C SER A 53 34.93 7.20 16.58
N THR A 54 35.39 6.45 15.58
CA THR A 54 36.78 6.51 15.09
C THR A 54 36.98 7.47 13.92
N LEU A 55 35.94 7.77 13.12
CA LEU A 55 36.04 8.66 11.95
C LEU A 55 35.55 10.10 12.20
N ALA A 56 34.89 10.38 13.31
CA ALA A 56 34.43 11.72 13.68
C ALA A 56 35.55 12.81 13.70
N PRO A 57 36.82 12.52 14.09
CA PRO A 57 37.87 13.54 14.07
C PRO A 57 38.50 13.78 12.68
N LEU A 58 38.19 12.95 11.68
CA LEU A 58 38.82 13.02 10.34
C LEU A 58 37.97 13.79 9.30
N ALA A 59 36.76 14.19 9.68
CA ALA A 59 35.81 14.89 8.82
C ALA A 59 36.18 16.35 8.48
N GLU A 60 37.23 16.90 9.09
CA GLU A 60 37.76 18.25 8.78
C GLU A 60 38.76 18.31 7.62
N THR A 61 39.11 17.17 7.00
CA THR A 61 39.99 17.15 5.83
C THR A 61 39.30 16.58 4.58
N SER A 62 39.92 16.82 3.42
CA SER A 62 39.46 16.73 2.02
C SER A 62 38.92 15.36 1.54
N LEU A 63 38.45 14.51 2.43
CA LEU A 63 38.02 13.13 2.18
C LEU A 63 36.50 13.00 1.96
N ARG A 64 35.75 14.10 1.82
CA ARG A 64 34.31 14.07 1.46
C ARG A 64 33.97 13.16 0.27
N PRO A 65 34.75 13.12 -0.82
CA PRO A 65 34.48 12.21 -1.93
C PRO A 65 34.66 10.73 -1.55
N ALA A 66 35.66 10.43 -0.72
CA ALA A 66 35.95 9.08 -0.26
C ALA A 66 34.91 8.58 0.75
N LEU A 67 34.40 9.47 1.61
CA LEU A 67 33.27 9.19 2.50
C LEU A 67 31.99 8.96 1.70
N LYS A 68 31.72 9.76 0.65
CA LYS A 68 30.60 9.53 -0.27
C LYS A 68 30.71 8.15 -0.94
N LEU A 69 31.87 7.85 -1.51
CA LEU A 69 32.13 6.57 -2.16
C LEU A 69 32.04 5.39 -1.18
N ALA A 70 32.54 5.55 0.04
CA ALA A 70 32.39 4.54 1.09
C ALA A 70 30.91 4.36 1.47
N ASN A 71 30.12 5.43 1.54
CA ASN A 71 28.68 5.37 1.78
C ASN A 71 27.93 4.73 0.61
N ASP A 72 28.32 5.02 -0.63
CA ASP A 72 27.75 4.44 -1.85
C ASP A 72 28.13 2.95 -1.99
N ILE A 73 29.34 2.57 -1.57
CA ILE A 73 29.80 1.18 -1.51
C ILE A 73 29.14 0.42 -0.34
N LEU A 74 28.94 1.08 0.81
CA LEU A 74 28.16 0.50 1.91
C LEU A 74 26.71 0.29 1.46
N ARG A 75 26.08 1.28 0.82
CA ARG A 75 24.74 1.16 0.22
C ARG A 75 24.67 0.06 -0.84
N SER A 76 25.74 -0.15 -1.63
CA SER A 76 25.77 -1.20 -2.67
C SER A 76 26.17 -2.59 -2.17
N LYS A 77 26.86 -2.70 -1.02
CA LYS A 77 27.21 -3.97 -0.37
C LYS A 77 26.24 -4.40 0.73
N THR A 78 25.40 -3.50 1.24
CA THR A 78 24.19 -3.84 1.99
C THR A 78 23.04 -4.11 1.04
N SER A 79 23.27 -4.89 -0.02
CA SER A 79 22.22 -5.46 -0.87
C SER A 79 21.40 -6.50 -0.08
N VAL A 80 20.88 -6.08 1.08
CA VAL A 80 19.53 -6.40 1.50
C VAL A 80 18.69 -5.57 0.56
N ASP A 81 17.85 -6.24 -0.20
CA ASP A 81 16.88 -5.64 -1.08
C ASP A 81 16.00 -4.72 -0.21
N PHE A 82 16.37 -3.44 -0.10
CA PHE A 82 15.63 -2.42 0.65
C PHE A 82 14.44 -2.00 -0.22
N SER A 83 13.68 -2.99 -0.66
CA SER A 83 12.31 -2.81 -1.05
C SER A 83 11.56 -2.48 0.24
N PRO A 84 11.02 -1.26 0.42
CA PRO A 84 10.14 -0.94 1.56
C PRO A 84 8.90 -1.86 1.64
N ARG A 85 8.75 -2.80 0.69
CA ARG A 85 7.63 -3.71 0.51
C ARG A 85 7.89 -5.14 0.97
N SER A 86 9.13 -5.58 1.22
CA SER A 86 9.38 -6.98 1.58
C SER A 86 9.37 -7.20 3.09
N PHE A 87 8.28 -7.77 3.59
CA PHE A 87 8.24 -8.38 4.91
C PHE A 87 9.20 -9.58 4.95
N GLU A 88 10.21 -9.53 5.81
CA GLU A 88 11.14 -10.65 6.01
C GLU A 88 10.66 -11.54 7.16
N ALA A 89 9.77 -12.49 6.87
CA ALA A 89 9.24 -13.41 7.89
C ALA A 89 10.34 -14.10 8.73
N SER A 90 11.47 -14.48 8.10
CA SER A 90 12.63 -15.09 8.79
C SER A 90 13.32 -14.19 9.83
N ALA A 91 13.07 -12.88 9.76
CA ALA A 91 13.59 -11.91 10.73
C ALA A 91 12.69 -11.75 11.95
N VAL A 92 11.48 -12.31 11.94
CA VAL A 92 10.53 -12.25 13.05
C VAL A 92 10.69 -13.50 13.91
N ASP A 93 10.71 -13.32 15.22
CA ASP A 93 10.55 -14.39 16.20
C ASP A 93 9.06 -14.55 16.51
N PHE A 94 8.37 -15.38 15.74
CA PHE A 94 6.91 -15.53 15.85
C PHE A 94 6.48 -16.09 17.21
N GLN A 95 7.31 -16.91 17.86
CA GLN A 95 7.02 -17.47 19.19
C GLN A 95 6.96 -16.42 20.29
N ASN A 96 7.51 -15.23 20.04
CA ASN A 96 7.52 -14.09 20.96
C ASN A 96 6.87 -12.84 20.33
N THR A 97 6.11 -13.00 19.25
CA THR A 97 5.42 -11.91 18.55
C THR A 97 3.91 -12.05 18.77
N GLU A 98 3.25 -10.96 19.15
CA GLU A 98 1.81 -10.87 19.37
C GLU A 98 1.07 -10.27 18.16
N ALA A 99 1.72 -9.35 17.44
CA ALA A 99 1.15 -8.72 16.25
C ALA A 99 2.23 -8.43 15.20
N PHE A 100 1.85 -8.51 13.92
CA PHE A 100 2.75 -8.25 12.80
C PHE A 100 1.99 -7.67 11.60
N SER A 101 2.73 -7.00 10.73
CA SER A 101 2.26 -6.55 9.42
C SER A 101 3.08 -7.22 8.33
N TYR A 102 2.43 -7.85 7.36
CA TYR A 102 3.11 -8.61 6.31
C TYR A 102 2.93 -8.03 4.91
N ARG A 103 2.03 -7.05 4.73
CA ARG A 103 1.84 -6.33 3.45
C ARG A 103 2.02 -4.84 3.64
N GLY A 104 2.94 -4.26 2.88
CA GLY A 104 3.00 -2.82 2.68
C GLY A 104 2.21 -2.47 1.43
N GLY A 105 1.15 -1.67 1.57
CA GLY A 105 0.24 -1.34 0.47
C GLY A 105 0.85 -0.42 -0.60
N ALA A 106 2.07 0.09 -0.39
CA ALA A 106 2.64 1.17 -1.19
C ALA A 106 1.59 2.27 -1.42
N ASN A 107 0.88 2.62 -0.36
CA ASN A 107 -0.23 3.57 -0.26
C ASN A 107 -0.23 4.13 1.18
N ASN A 108 -1.23 4.94 1.51
CA ASN A 108 -1.41 5.53 2.85
C ASN A 108 -2.15 4.62 3.83
N TYR A 109 -2.31 3.33 3.49
CA TYR A 109 -3.03 2.35 4.31
C TYR A 109 -2.10 1.24 4.80
N GLY A 110 -2.30 0.85 6.04
CA GLY A 110 -1.60 -0.26 6.65
C GLY A 110 -2.56 -1.27 7.25
N GLU A 111 -2.04 -2.48 7.41
CA GLU A 111 -2.74 -3.58 8.06
C GLU A 111 -1.89 -4.18 9.19
N ILE A 112 -2.54 -4.63 10.25
CA ILE A 112 -1.91 -5.39 11.34
C ILE A 112 -2.74 -6.65 11.58
N THR A 113 -2.04 -7.76 11.77
CA THR A 113 -2.61 -9.07 12.08
C THR A 113 -2.13 -9.52 13.46
N ILE A 114 -3.04 -10.09 14.24
CA ILE A 114 -2.75 -10.67 15.55
C ILE A 114 -2.30 -12.12 15.37
N ASN A 115 -1.16 -12.45 15.97
CA ASN A 115 -0.56 -13.79 15.96
C ASN A 115 -1.26 -14.71 16.97
N ASP A 116 -2.44 -15.18 16.60
CA ASP A 116 -3.28 -16.08 17.40
C ASP A 116 -3.21 -17.54 16.90
N SER A 117 -4.09 -18.39 17.41
CA SER A 117 -4.16 -19.82 17.09
C SER A 117 -4.41 -20.17 15.61
N ARG A 118 -4.66 -19.19 14.73
CA ARG A 118 -4.69 -19.41 13.27
C ARG A 118 -3.29 -19.68 12.71
N PHE A 119 -2.26 -19.27 13.42
CA PHE A 119 -0.86 -19.46 13.04
C PHE A 119 -0.21 -20.56 13.90
N GLU A 120 0.70 -21.32 13.31
CA GLU A 120 1.40 -22.42 14.00
C GLU A 120 2.14 -21.95 15.26
N GLU A 121 2.72 -20.74 15.18
CA GLU A 121 3.47 -20.10 16.27
C GLU A 121 2.65 -18.99 16.97
N GLY A 122 1.31 -19.11 16.92
CA GLY A 122 0.37 -18.20 17.56
C GLY A 122 0.56 -18.12 19.07
N THR A 123 0.73 -16.90 19.59
CA THR A 123 0.98 -16.63 21.01
C THR A 123 -0.24 -16.04 21.73
N VAL A 124 -1.12 -15.38 20.99
CA VAL A 124 -2.24 -14.62 21.55
C VAL A 124 -3.49 -15.50 21.68
N SER A 125 -4.04 -15.56 22.89
CA SER A 125 -5.26 -16.32 23.19
C SER A 125 -6.54 -15.52 22.94
N ASP A 126 -6.59 -14.25 23.35
CA ASP A 126 -7.69 -13.33 23.06
C ASP A 126 -7.30 -12.36 21.94
N ARG A 127 -7.59 -12.78 20.71
CA ARG A 127 -7.34 -12.02 19.48
C ARG A 127 -7.99 -10.64 19.51
N LYS A 128 -9.22 -10.54 20.03
CA LYS A 128 -10.01 -9.30 19.98
C LYS A 128 -9.50 -8.29 20.99
N GLU A 129 -9.22 -8.74 22.21
CA GLU A 129 -8.62 -7.91 23.25
C GLU A 129 -7.27 -7.36 22.77
N LYS A 130 -6.40 -8.21 22.22
CA LYS A 130 -5.10 -7.76 21.70
C LYS A 130 -5.22 -6.79 20.52
N ALA A 131 -6.17 -7.01 19.60
CA ALA A 131 -6.42 -6.08 18.50
C ALA A 131 -6.86 -4.70 19.01
N GLN A 132 -7.70 -4.66 20.05
CA GLN A 132 -8.12 -3.40 20.69
C GLN A 132 -6.96 -2.68 21.37
N GLU A 133 -6.09 -3.42 22.05
CA GLU A 133 -4.88 -2.89 22.68
C GLU A 133 -3.95 -2.25 21.65
N VAL A 134 -3.54 -3.00 20.62
CA VAL A 134 -2.66 -2.50 19.55
C VAL A 134 -3.30 -1.32 18.81
N ALA A 135 -4.61 -1.36 18.57
CA ALA A 135 -5.33 -0.25 17.95
C ALA A 135 -5.41 1.00 18.86
N SER A 136 -5.36 0.84 20.19
CA SER A 136 -5.29 1.97 21.11
C SER A 136 -3.95 2.67 20.99
N ASP A 137 -2.86 1.92 21.09
CA ASP A 137 -1.50 2.44 20.96
C ASP A 137 -1.27 3.09 19.59
N LEU A 138 -1.77 2.48 18.52
CA LEU A 138 -1.63 3.01 17.17
C LEU A 138 -2.36 4.35 16.97
N ARG A 139 -3.45 4.61 17.70
CA ARG A 139 -4.16 5.91 17.66
C ARG A 139 -3.39 7.04 18.32
N GLU A 140 -2.39 6.74 19.14
CA GLU A 140 -1.54 7.73 19.78
C GLU A 140 -0.40 8.23 18.85
N GLU A 141 -0.20 7.58 17.70
CA GLU A 141 0.79 8.00 16.72
C GLU A 141 0.32 9.22 15.90
N ASP A 142 1.08 10.32 15.94
CA ASP A 142 0.76 11.59 15.26
C ASP A 142 0.56 11.47 13.74
N LEU A 143 1.13 10.42 13.12
CA LEU A 143 1.04 10.18 11.67
C LEU A 143 -0.20 9.35 11.29
N VAL A 144 -0.91 8.78 12.26
CA VAL A 144 -2.08 7.93 12.04
C VAL A 144 -3.34 8.78 12.11
N GLU A 145 -4.08 8.83 11.01
CA GLU A 145 -5.33 9.60 10.89
C GLU A 145 -6.53 8.79 11.40
N ASN A 146 -6.59 7.51 11.05
CA ASN A 146 -7.71 6.64 11.39
C ASN A 146 -7.25 5.22 11.68
N VAL A 147 -7.97 4.54 12.59
CA VAL A 147 -7.75 3.13 12.94
C VAL A 147 -9.09 2.43 13.07
N TRP A 148 -9.27 1.38 12.28
CA TRP A 148 -10.46 0.53 12.24
C TRP A 148 -10.11 -0.90 12.63
N LEU A 149 -10.94 -1.48 13.50
CA LEU A 149 -10.99 -2.91 13.71
C LEU A 149 -11.79 -3.55 12.57
N ARG A 150 -11.45 -4.79 12.23
CA ARG A 150 -12.10 -5.54 11.16
C ARG A 150 -13.63 -5.63 11.30
N GLU A 151 -14.16 -5.74 12.52
CA GLU A 151 -15.61 -5.81 12.79
C GLU A 151 -16.33 -4.49 12.51
N GLN A 152 -15.59 -3.39 12.34
CA GLN A 152 -16.14 -2.09 11.96
C GLN A 152 -16.24 -1.92 10.45
N LEU A 153 -15.50 -2.72 9.66
CA LEU A 153 -15.41 -2.57 8.21
C LEU A 153 -16.23 -3.62 7.45
N TYR A 154 -16.32 -4.84 7.96
CA TYR A 154 -16.95 -5.95 7.24
C TYR A 154 -17.92 -6.72 8.14
N GLU A 155 -19.07 -7.11 7.58
CA GLU A 155 -20.04 -7.97 8.25
C GLU A 155 -19.49 -9.40 8.44
N GLU A 156 -18.77 -9.91 7.43
CA GLU A 156 -18.13 -11.23 7.44
C GLU A 156 -16.60 -11.10 7.22
N PRO A 157 -15.82 -10.72 8.25
CA PRO A 157 -14.39 -10.42 8.10
C PRO A 157 -13.50 -11.67 7.99
N GLU A 158 -13.92 -12.73 7.30
CA GLU A 158 -13.07 -13.93 7.15
C GLU A 158 -11.83 -13.62 6.30
N GLY A 159 -10.66 -14.07 6.75
CA GLY A 159 -9.38 -13.81 6.06
C GLY A 159 -8.87 -12.37 6.10
N MET A 160 -9.61 -11.44 6.73
CA MET A 160 -9.20 -10.02 6.83
C MET A 160 -8.19 -9.78 7.95
N PRO A 161 -7.32 -8.75 7.81
CA PRO A 161 -6.46 -8.29 8.90
C PRO A 161 -7.30 -7.86 10.10
N ASP A 162 -6.67 -7.79 11.27
CA ASP A 162 -7.33 -7.45 12.53
C ASP A 162 -7.57 -5.96 12.68
N ILE A 163 -6.62 -5.18 12.17
CA ILE A 163 -6.61 -3.73 12.22
C ILE A 163 -6.25 -3.22 10.83
N VAL A 164 -7.03 -2.26 10.33
CA VAL A 164 -6.71 -1.45 9.17
C VAL A 164 -6.54 -0.02 9.66
N PHE A 165 -5.55 0.70 9.15
CA PHE A 165 -5.33 2.09 9.53
C PHE A 165 -4.94 2.94 8.32
N LYS A 166 -5.24 4.23 8.42
CA LYS A 166 -4.84 5.26 7.46
C LYS A 166 -3.83 6.18 8.13
N VAL A 167 -2.74 6.49 7.45
CA VAL A 167 -1.82 7.57 7.83
C VAL A 167 -2.14 8.84 7.04
N VAL A 168 -1.67 9.99 7.52
CA VAL A 168 -1.84 11.27 6.81
C VAL A 168 -1.33 11.22 5.37
N ASP A 169 -1.91 12.03 4.49
CA ASP A 169 -1.74 11.92 3.04
C ASP A 169 -0.28 12.04 2.56
N GLU A 170 0.58 12.75 3.28
CA GLU A 170 2.01 12.92 2.94
C GLU A 170 2.90 11.73 3.37
N VAL A 171 2.32 10.70 4.00
CA VAL A 171 3.02 9.55 4.57
C VAL A 171 2.60 8.26 3.88
N GLY A 172 3.54 7.48 3.34
CA GLY A 172 3.26 6.12 2.86
C GLY A 172 3.46 5.06 3.95
N VAL A 173 2.88 3.87 3.78
CA VAL A 173 3.05 2.74 4.72
C VAL A 173 4.02 1.69 4.16
N GLY A 174 4.92 1.22 5.03
CA GLY A 174 5.84 0.12 4.74
C GLY A 174 5.89 -0.92 5.86
N VAL A 175 6.48 -2.09 5.57
CA VAL A 175 6.53 -3.24 6.50
C VAL A 175 7.94 -3.67 6.90
N SER A 176 8.95 -2.86 6.60
CA SER A 176 10.32 -3.14 7.01
C SER A 176 10.45 -3.23 8.54
N LEU A 177 11.29 -4.17 9.00
CA LEU A 177 11.71 -4.33 10.40
C LEU A 177 12.98 -3.53 10.73
N PHE A 178 13.80 -3.26 9.71
CA PHE A 178 15.17 -2.77 9.89
C PHE A 178 15.33 -1.28 9.58
N SER A 179 14.20 -0.57 9.47
CA SER A 179 14.20 0.87 9.21
C SER A 179 13.91 1.68 10.48
N LYS A 180 13.89 3.00 10.37
CA LYS A 180 13.33 3.87 11.42
C LYS A 180 11.81 3.83 11.33
N LYS A 181 11.07 3.99 12.44
CA LYS A 181 9.59 4.07 12.41
C LYS A 181 9.09 5.10 11.40
N GLU A 182 9.74 6.26 11.37
CA GLU A 182 9.55 7.30 10.36
C GLU A 182 10.85 7.57 9.60
N PHE A 183 10.77 7.68 8.27
CA PHE A 183 11.89 8.18 7.47
C PHE A 183 11.40 9.11 6.35
N LYS A 184 12.23 10.11 6.03
CA LYS A 184 12.00 10.99 4.89
C LYS A 184 12.24 10.25 3.59
N THR A 185 11.32 10.39 2.65
CA THR A 185 11.39 9.83 1.30
C THR A 185 11.03 10.91 0.27
N ASP A 186 11.17 10.56 -0.99
CA ASP A 186 10.64 11.31 -2.13
C ASP A 186 10.08 10.28 -3.09
N ALA A 187 8.82 9.90 -2.86
CA ALA A 187 8.20 8.76 -3.52
C ALA A 187 6.77 9.05 -3.94
N PHE A 188 6.28 8.25 -4.88
CA PHE A 188 4.88 8.20 -5.24
C PHE A 188 4.31 6.85 -4.80
N VAL A 189 3.14 6.90 -4.16
CA VAL A 189 2.38 5.75 -3.67
C VAL A 189 1.01 5.73 -4.33
N HIS A 190 0.32 4.59 -4.31
CA HIS A 190 -1.03 4.49 -4.85
C HIS A 190 -1.99 5.34 -4.04
N SER A 191 -2.95 5.97 -4.74
CA SER A 191 -4.03 6.77 -4.16
C SER A 191 -5.37 6.22 -4.62
N GLU A 192 -6.43 6.50 -3.87
CA GLU A 192 -7.81 6.13 -4.24
C GLU A 192 -8.31 6.93 -5.46
N MET A 193 -7.79 8.14 -5.67
CA MET A 193 -8.25 9.03 -6.75
C MET A 193 -7.53 8.73 -8.06
N GLY A 194 -8.18 7.93 -8.92
CA GLY A 194 -7.71 7.55 -10.24
C GLY A 194 -8.00 8.57 -11.35
N ILE A 195 -7.89 8.11 -12.60
CA ILE A 195 -8.18 8.90 -13.81
C ILE A 195 -9.31 8.21 -14.57
N LEU A 196 -10.30 9.00 -14.98
CA LEU A 196 -11.31 8.64 -15.96
C LEU A 196 -11.26 9.67 -17.10
N ALA A 197 -11.10 9.20 -18.34
CA ALA A 197 -11.17 10.06 -19.51
C ALA A 197 -11.90 9.35 -20.64
N ALA A 198 -12.85 10.05 -21.25
CA ALA A 198 -13.60 9.55 -22.40
C ALA A 198 -13.49 10.52 -23.56
N ARG A 199 -13.42 10.00 -24.78
CA ARG A 199 -13.36 10.80 -26.00
C ARG A 199 -14.01 10.07 -27.16
N GLY A 200 -14.90 10.77 -27.86
CA GLY A 200 -15.57 10.27 -29.05
C GLY A 200 -17.02 10.74 -29.13
N PRO A 201 -17.73 10.47 -30.23
CA PRO A 201 -19.10 10.95 -30.45
C PRO A 201 -20.11 10.40 -29.44
N SER A 202 -19.83 9.24 -28.82
CA SER A 202 -20.73 8.63 -27.85
C SER A 202 -20.67 9.29 -26.47
N PHE A 203 -19.65 10.11 -26.19
CA PHE A 203 -19.44 10.70 -24.86
C PHE A 203 -19.81 12.19 -24.83
N GLY A 204 -20.44 12.62 -23.73
CA GLY A 204 -20.93 13.99 -23.55
C GLY A 204 -20.17 14.74 -22.46
N SER A 205 -20.60 14.58 -21.22
CA SER A 205 -20.00 15.22 -20.04
C SER A 205 -19.26 14.21 -19.18
N ALA A 206 -18.25 14.70 -18.44
CA ALA A 206 -17.63 13.89 -17.40
C ALA A 206 -18.61 13.72 -16.22
N PRO A 207 -18.76 12.50 -15.66
CA PRO A 207 -19.52 12.28 -14.43
C PRO A 207 -18.83 12.96 -13.24
N GLU A 208 -19.60 13.42 -12.26
CA GLU A 208 -19.05 14.08 -11.06
C GLU A 208 -18.45 13.07 -10.07
N ASP A 209 -19.13 11.94 -9.84
CA ASP A 209 -18.79 10.94 -8.81
C ASP A 209 -18.61 9.53 -9.40
N ALA A 210 -17.73 9.40 -10.40
CA ALA A 210 -17.44 8.08 -10.98
C ALA A 210 -16.64 7.20 -10.04
N ARG A 211 -17.10 5.95 -9.86
CA ARG A 211 -16.39 4.91 -9.10
C ARG A 211 -15.84 3.84 -10.04
N LEU A 212 -14.86 3.09 -9.57
CA LEU A 212 -14.23 2.04 -10.39
C LEU A 212 -15.23 0.93 -10.74
N GLU A 213 -16.13 0.58 -9.81
CA GLU A 213 -17.19 -0.40 -10.02
C GLU A 213 -18.20 0.02 -11.11
N ASP A 214 -18.35 1.32 -11.37
CA ASP A 214 -19.30 1.86 -12.36
C ASP A 214 -18.81 1.66 -13.81
N VAL A 215 -17.54 1.31 -14.01
CA VAL A 215 -16.94 1.13 -15.34
C VAL A 215 -17.56 -0.04 -16.09
N ALA A 216 -17.71 -1.19 -15.43
CA ALA A 216 -18.26 -2.40 -16.04
C ALA A 216 -19.71 -2.22 -16.54
N PRO A 217 -20.68 -1.73 -15.74
CA PRO A 217 -22.05 -1.50 -16.22
C PRO A 217 -22.13 -0.38 -17.26
N THR A 218 -21.22 0.61 -17.22
CA THR A 218 -21.13 1.64 -18.26
C THR A 218 -20.68 1.07 -19.61
N VAL A 219 -19.64 0.22 -19.61
CA VAL A 219 -19.17 -0.45 -20.84
C VAL A 219 -20.19 -1.47 -21.35
N ALA A 220 -20.87 -2.20 -20.46
CA ALA A 220 -21.97 -3.09 -20.84
C ALA A 220 -23.07 -2.32 -21.57
N HIS A 221 -23.50 -1.18 -21.03
CA HIS A 221 -24.47 -0.31 -21.68
C HIS A 221 -23.99 0.18 -23.05
N TYR A 222 -22.71 0.55 -23.17
CA TYR A 222 -22.11 0.99 -24.43
C TYR A 222 -22.25 -0.06 -25.54
N ILE A 223 -22.09 -1.35 -25.22
CA ILE A 223 -22.22 -2.46 -26.18
C ILE A 223 -23.65 -3.04 -26.28
N GLY A 224 -24.65 -2.33 -25.73
CA GLY A 224 -26.06 -2.75 -25.79
C GLY A 224 -26.40 -3.94 -24.89
N GLN A 225 -25.63 -4.14 -23.82
CA GLN A 225 -25.87 -5.17 -22.80
C GLN A 225 -26.29 -4.53 -21.46
N GLU A 226 -26.93 -5.32 -20.62
CA GLU A 226 -27.18 -4.99 -19.21
C GLU A 226 -26.31 -5.89 -18.33
N LEU A 227 -25.78 -5.33 -17.24
CA LEU A 227 -24.95 -6.05 -16.28
C LEU A 227 -25.46 -5.78 -14.87
N GLU A 228 -25.83 -6.85 -14.15
CA GLU A 228 -26.10 -6.77 -12.72
C GLU A 228 -24.79 -6.90 -11.94
N CYS A 229 -24.41 -5.85 -11.22
CA CYS A 229 -23.22 -5.76 -10.38
C CYS A 229 -23.40 -4.68 -9.31
N ASP A 230 -22.40 -4.50 -8.42
CA ASP A 230 -22.45 -3.48 -7.35
C ASP A 230 -22.33 -2.04 -7.87
N GLY A 231 -21.74 -1.86 -9.05
CA GLY A 231 -21.61 -0.56 -9.71
C GLY A 231 -22.88 -0.12 -10.45
N GLU A 232 -22.95 1.15 -10.77
CA GLU A 232 -24.03 1.77 -11.53
C GLU A 232 -23.53 2.33 -12.86
N ARG A 233 -24.41 2.46 -13.85
CA ARG A 233 -24.06 3.06 -15.13
C ARG A 233 -23.79 4.57 -14.95
N MET A 234 -22.60 5.03 -15.35
CA MET A 234 -22.24 6.45 -15.34
C MET A 234 -23.06 7.26 -16.34
N GLU A 235 -23.37 8.50 -15.97
CA GLU A 235 -23.95 9.52 -16.86
C GLU A 235 -22.84 10.20 -17.71
N ILE A 236 -22.20 9.42 -18.59
CA ILE A 236 -21.06 9.87 -19.41
C ILE A 236 -21.40 10.02 -20.90
N PHE A 237 -22.53 9.47 -21.35
CA PHE A 237 -22.91 9.44 -22.76
C PHE A 237 -23.48 10.76 -23.27
N SER A 238 -23.33 11.03 -24.56
CA SER A 238 -23.96 12.17 -25.23
C SER A 238 -25.47 11.98 -25.36
N GLU A 239 -26.23 13.06 -25.55
CA GLU A 239 -27.70 13.00 -25.71
C GLU A 239 -28.12 12.17 -26.94
N ASP A 240 -27.27 12.15 -27.98
CA ASP A 240 -27.50 11.42 -29.23
C ASP A 240 -27.02 9.96 -29.17
N PHE A 241 -26.42 9.53 -28.05
CA PHE A 241 -25.93 8.18 -27.90
C PHE A 241 -27.09 7.17 -27.87
N SER A 242 -26.98 6.13 -28.70
CA SER A 242 -27.83 4.95 -28.63
C SER A 242 -26.98 3.70 -28.80
N PRO A 243 -27.07 2.71 -27.91
CA PRO A 243 -26.35 1.44 -28.05
C PRO A 243 -26.68 0.71 -29.37
N GLU A 244 -27.88 0.92 -29.93
CA GLU A 244 -28.29 0.35 -31.22
C GLU A 244 -27.44 0.85 -32.40
N ASN A 245 -26.88 2.06 -32.29
CA ASN A 245 -25.98 2.63 -33.30
C ASN A 245 -24.65 1.88 -33.39
N ILE A 246 -24.26 1.19 -32.30
CA ILE A 246 -23.03 0.40 -32.21
C ILE A 246 -23.30 -1.06 -32.60
N ALA A 247 -24.41 -1.64 -32.14
CA ALA A 247 -24.79 -3.02 -32.45
C ALA A 247 -25.12 -3.26 -33.95
N GLY A 248 -25.39 -2.20 -34.72
CA GLY A 248 -25.53 -2.24 -36.18
C GLY A 248 -24.20 -2.36 -36.94
N SER A 249 -23.07 -2.20 -36.26
CA SER A 249 -21.74 -2.49 -36.80
C SER A 249 -21.37 -3.95 -36.48
N ASP A 250 -21.14 -4.73 -37.54
CA ASP A 250 -20.95 -6.18 -37.57
C ASP A 250 -19.99 -6.70 -36.46
N VAL A 251 -20.51 -7.12 -35.31
CA VAL A 251 -19.74 -7.74 -34.20
C VAL A 251 -19.43 -9.23 -34.46
N SER A 252 -19.78 -9.74 -35.65
CA SER A 252 -19.63 -11.14 -36.04
C SER A 252 -18.18 -11.63 -36.19
N GLY A 253 -17.19 -10.77 -35.95
CA GLY A 253 -15.76 -11.09 -36.04
C GLY A 253 -15.04 -11.32 -34.71
N LEU A 254 -15.71 -11.18 -33.56
CA LEU A 254 -15.12 -11.45 -32.25
C LEU A 254 -15.58 -12.82 -31.75
N ASP A 255 -15.01 -13.87 -32.35
CA ASP A 255 -15.01 -15.20 -31.74
C ASP A 255 -14.16 -15.15 -30.46
N VAL A 256 -14.78 -15.48 -29.33
CA VAL A 256 -14.13 -15.69 -28.01
C VAL A 256 -13.65 -17.14 -27.91
#